data_AF-A0A9W8B319-F1
#
_entry.id   AF-A0A9W8B319-F1
#
_cell.length_a   1.000
_cell.length_b   1.000
_cell.length_c   1.000
_cell.angle_alpha   90.00
_cell.angle_beta   90.00
_cell.angle_gamma   90.00
#
_symmetry.space_group_name_H-M   'P 1'
#
loop_
_entity.id
_entity.type
_entity.pdbx_description
1 polymer ?
#
loop_
_entity_poly.entity_id
_entity_poly.type
_entity_poly.pdbx_seq_one_letter_code
_entity_poly.pdbx_strand_id
1 'polypeptide(L)'
;MTGGTSTQTSDGGALPATGCDQSRIHHNVSAILSRSDPELHRWAGTFWPSKGGNANKFWSHEWSKHGTCVTPLAPDCYAEYRPFGDVVGYFAQVRTVFSRFNVYHALQQAGIVPGSFYGRSAMEDAVMHALRIRPQYRCRNGTLSELYLRFHVLGTTDYLPAEAPGHHTCPGTIYYPPKRTHPLPGPNTPRPASSAPPANASSSPNPARPANGSALQDHMSVAPMAIASWSSWVLVGALTWLLYPN
;
A
#
# COMPACT_ATOMS: atom_id res chain seq x y z
N MET A 1 -11.26 0.95 7.14
CA MET A 1 -10.63 1.70 6.05
C MET A 1 -9.33 1.04 5.62
N THR A 2 -9.26 0.60 4.36
CA THR A 2 -8.00 0.53 3.62
C THR A 2 -7.49 1.95 3.51
N GLY A 3 -6.24 2.26 3.82
CA GLY A 3 -5.74 3.56 3.37
C GLY A 3 -5.08 3.48 2.02
N GLY A 4 -4.82 4.65 1.49
CA GLY A 4 -4.07 4.84 0.27
C GLY A 4 -3.37 6.18 0.24
N THR A 5 -2.53 6.38 -0.76
CA THR A 5 -1.68 7.55 -0.91
C THR A 5 -2.49 8.77 -1.31
N SER A 6 -2.24 9.91 -0.67
CA SER A 6 -2.85 11.20 -0.97
C SER A 6 -1.78 12.23 -1.32
N THR A 7 -2.01 13.05 -2.34
CA THR A 7 -1.18 14.22 -2.61
C THR A 7 -1.85 15.46 -2.00
N GLN A 8 -1.06 16.43 -1.51
CA GLN A 8 -1.53 17.69 -0.94
C GLN A 8 -0.72 18.88 -1.43
N THR A 9 -1.30 20.08 -1.34
CA THR A 9 -0.65 21.37 -1.64
C THR A 9 0.45 21.69 -0.64
N SER A 10 1.38 22.58 -1.02
CA SER A 10 2.58 22.95 -0.24
C SER A 10 2.31 23.43 1.19
N ASP A 11 1.13 23.93 1.48
CA ASP A 11 0.65 24.36 2.81
C ASP A 11 -0.15 23.27 3.58
N GLY A 12 -0.31 22.09 3.00
CA GLY A 12 -1.11 20.99 3.56
C GLY A 12 -2.61 21.08 3.28
N GLY A 13 -3.04 21.94 2.36
CA GLY A 13 -4.37 21.93 1.80
C GLY A 13 -4.68 20.65 1.00
N ALA A 14 -5.97 20.32 0.95
CA ALA A 14 -6.48 19.18 0.19
C ALA A 14 -6.49 19.49 -1.31
N LEU A 15 -6.17 18.48 -2.13
CA LEU A 15 -6.34 18.54 -3.58
C LEU A 15 -7.80 18.25 -4.00
N PRO A 16 -8.18 18.54 -5.26
CA PRO A 16 -9.55 18.32 -5.73
C PRO A 16 -10.05 16.90 -5.45
N ALA A 17 -11.25 16.79 -4.91
CA ALA A 17 -11.83 15.50 -4.50
C ALA A 17 -12.04 14.53 -5.68
N THR A 18 -12.04 15.03 -6.91
CA THR A 18 -12.18 14.29 -8.17
C THR A 18 -10.85 13.99 -8.86
N GLY A 19 -9.72 14.32 -8.23
CA GLY A 19 -8.39 14.24 -8.86
C GLY A 19 -8.03 15.47 -9.68
N CYS A 20 -6.78 15.52 -10.13
CA CYS A 20 -6.19 16.70 -10.77
C CYS A 20 -6.21 16.64 -12.30
N ASP A 21 -6.57 15.49 -12.88
CA ASP A 21 -6.65 15.29 -14.33
C ASP A 21 -7.72 14.25 -14.69
N GLN A 22 -8.83 14.72 -15.25
CA GLN A 22 -9.95 13.86 -15.62
C GLN A 22 -9.64 12.97 -16.83
N SER A 23 -8.74 13.41 -17.72
CA SER A 23 -8.38 12.65 -18.93
C SER A 23 -7.60 11.37 -18.61
N ARG A 24 -6.97 11.34 -17.42
CA ARG A 24 -6.18 10.20 -16.93
C ARG A 24 -6.95 9.31 -15.96
N ILE A 25 -8.27 9.45 -15.85
CA ILE A 25 -9.08 8.57 -15.02
C ILE A 25 -9.25 7.20 -15.69
N HIS A 26 -8.99 6.14 -14.91
CA HIS A 26 -9.16 4.76 -15.34
C HIS A 26 -10.03 3.99 -14.35
N HIS A 27 -10.98 3.21 -14.87
CA HIS A 27 -11.88 2.38 -14.06
C HIS A 27 -11.48 0.90 -14.04
N ASN A 28 -10.38 0.54 -14.71
CA ASN A 28 -9.88 -0.82 -14.88
C ASN A 28 -8.41 -0.97 -14.42
N VAL A 29 -7.99 -0.21 -13.39
CA VAL A 29 -6.61 -0.17 -12.90
C VAL A 29 -6.04 -1.55 -12.56
N SER A 30 -6.85 -2.46 -12.00
CA SER A 30 -6.38 -3.85 -11.74
C SER A 30 -5.95 -4.56 -13.02
N ALA A 31 -6.70 -4.40 -14.11
CA ALA A 31 -6.38 -5.02 -15.39
C ALA A 31 -5.20 -4.33 -16.09
N ILE A 32 -5.06 -3.01 -15.92
CA ILE A 32 -3.86 -2.26 -16.37
C ILE A 32 -2.62 -2.83 -15.69
N LEU A 33 -2.60 -2.89 -14.36
CA LEU A 33 -1.46 -3.42 -13.60
C LEU A 33 -1.18 -4.89 -13.96
N SER A 34 -2.21 -5.74 -14.05
CA SER A 34 -2.03 -7.16 -14.39
C SER A 34 -1.38 -7.38 -15.77
N ARG A 35 -1.55 -6.46 -16.72
CA ARG A 35 -0.94 -6.56 -18.06
C ARG A 35 0.42 -5.89 -18.12
N SER A 36 0.56 -4.72 -17.50
CA SER A 36 1.77 -3.91 -17.60
C SER A 36 2.86 -4.36 -16.63
N ASP A 37 2.50 -4.79 -15.41
CA ASP A 37 3.42 -5.27 -14.38
C ASP A 37 2.74 -6.32 -13.47
N PRO A 38 2.77 -7.61 -13.85
CA PRO A 38 2.15 -8.69 -13.09
C PRO A 38 2.74 -8.88 -11.68
N GLU A 39 3.98 -8.47 -11.44
CA GLU A 39 4.60 -8.57 -10.12
C GLU A 39 4.06 -7.50 -9.19
N LEU A 40 3.98 -6.25 -9.67
CA LEU A 40 3.39 -5.15 -8.92
C LEU A 40 1.90 -5.39 -8.65
N HIS A 41 1.19 -6.01 -9.59
CA HIS A 41 -0.20 -6.45 -9.38
C HIS A 41 -0.33 -7.46 -8.23
N ARG A 42 0.51 -8.51 -8.22
CA ARG A 42 0.53 -9.49 -7.11
C ARG A 42 0.89 -8.83 -5.79
N TRP A 43 1.90 -7.97 -5.79
CA TRP A 43 2.30 -7.21 -4.60
C TRP A 43 1.13 -6.37 -4.08
N ALA A 44 0.46 -5.60 -4.93
CA ALA A 44 -0.70 -4.79 -4.52
C ALA A 44 -1.84 -5.66 -3.99
N GLY A 45 -2.06 -6.84 -4.58
CA GLY A 45 -3.04 -7.82 -4.09
C GLY A 45 -2.77 -8.31 -2.68
N THR A 46 -1.51 -8.50 -2.32
CA THR A 46 -1.09 -8.96 -0.98
C THR A 46 -1.04 -7.82 0.04
N PHE A 47 -0.43 -6.70 -0.33
CA PHE A 47 -0.03 -5.63 0.60
C PHE A 47 -0.92 -4.41 0.57
N TRP A 48 -1.74 -4.25 -0.48
CA TRP A 48 -2.68 -3.15 -0.62
C TRP A 48 -4.10 -3.64 -0.99
N PRO A 49 -4.64 -4.63 -0.25
CA PRO A 49 -5.91 -5.25 -0.58
C PRO A 49 -7.08 -4.30 -0.34
N SER A 50 -8.25 -4.53 -0.94
CA SER A 50 -9.49 -3.81 -0.61
C SER A 50 -10.22 -4.44 0.58
N LYS A 51 -10.70 -3.65 1.55
CA LYS A 51 -11.51 -4.14 2.69
C LYS A 51 -12.87 -4.66 2.23
N GLY A 52 -13.39 -4.11 1.13
CA GLY A 52 -14.65 -4.53 0.53
C GLY A 52 -14.50 -5.65 -0.50
N GLY A 53 -13.31 -6.25 -0.63
CA GLY A 53 -13.04 -7.33 -1.59
C GLY A 53 -12.92 -6.91 -3.06
N ASN A 54 -13.27 -5.66 -3.41
CA ASN A 54 -13.13 -5.15 -4.78
C ASN A 54 -11.85 -4.33 -4.93
N ALA A 55 -10.76 -5.00 -5.31
CA ALA A 55 -9.45 -4.40 -5.53
C ALA A 55 -9.48 -3.37 -6.67
N ASN A 56 -10.15 -3.67 -7.78
CA ASN A 56 -10.19 -2.76 -8.93
C ASN A 56 -10.88 -1.43 -8.59
N LYS A 57 -12.02 -1.46 -7.90
CA LYS A 57 -12.72 -0.25 -7.45
C LYS A 57 -11.84 0.59 -6.53
N PHE A 58 -11.14 -0.07 -5.61
CA PHE A 58 -10.25 0.59 -4.66
C PHE A 58 -9.05 1.22 -5.38
N TRP A 59 -8.30 0.47 -6.18
CA TRP A 59 -7.13 0.97 -6.90
C TRP A 59 -7.49 2.04 -7.93
N SER A 60 -8.66 1.94 -8.58
CA SER A 60 -9.17 3.01 -9.45
C SER A 60 -9.48 4.27 -8.66
N HIS A 61 -10.05 4.18 -7.45
CA HIS A 61 -10.26 5.34 -6.57
C HIS A 61 -8.94 6.01 -6.20
N GLU A 62 -7.96 5.22 -5.73
CA GLU A 62 -6.65 5.74 -5.32
C GLU A 62 -5.91 6.40 -6.49
N TRP A 63 -5.93 5.79 -7.68
CA TRP A 63 -5.35 6.39 -8.87
C TRP A 63 -6.08 7.68 -9.26
N SER A 64 -7.40 7.62 -9.48
CA SER A 64 -8.16 8.76 -9.98
C SER A 64 -8.09 9.96 -9.04
N LYS A 65 -8.24 9.74 -7.73
CA LYS A 65 -8.30 10.82 -6.74
C LYS A 65 -6.92 11.37 -6.39
N HIS A 66 -5.88 10.53 -6.39
CA HIS A 66 -4.58 10.90 -5.83
C HIS A 66 -3.42 10.73 -6.82
N GLY A 67 -3.38 9.62 -7.56
CA GLY A 67 -2.36 9.37 -8.57
C GLY A 67 -2.32 10.41 -9.70
N THR A 68 -3.49 10.85 -10.17
CA THR A 68 -3.60 11.93 -11.18
C THR A 68 -2.99 13.26 -10.71
N CYS A 69 -2.81 13.44 -9.40
CA CYS A 69 -2.22 14.65 -8.84
C CYS A 69 -0.69 14.58 -8.66
N VAL A 70 -0.06 13.45 -8.97
CA VAL A 70 1.40 13.33 -8.91
C VAL A 70 1.99 13.87 -10.21
N THR A 71 2.28 15.17 -10.24
CA THR A 71 2.71 15.87 -11.46
C THR A 71 3.97 15.30 -12.11
N PRO A 72 4.99 14.80 -11.38
CA PRO A 72 6.17 14.20 -12.02
C PRO A 72 5.88 12.87 -12.75
N LEU A 73 4.69 12.30 -12.57
CA LEU A 73 4.23 11.11 -13.30
C LEU A 73 3.32 11.46 -14.48
N ALA A 74 3.14 12.73 -14.86
CA ALA A 74 2.36 13.06 -16.05
C ALA A 74 3.03 12.45 -17.31
N PRO A 75 2.24 12.03 -18.33
CA PRO A 75 2.79 11.42 -19.55
C PRO A 75 3.90 12.23 -20.23
N ASP A 76 3.77 13.56 -20.25
CA ASP A 76 4.76 14.47 -20.84
C ASP A 76 6.09 14.54 -20.07
N CYS A 77 6.15 13.99 -18.86
CA CYS A 77 7.38 13.88 -18.07
C CYS A 77 8.22 12.64 -18.43
N TYR A 78 7.73 11.75 -19.28
CA TYR A 78 8.47 10.57 -19.74
C TYR A 78 9.19 10.87 -21.05
N ALA A 79 10.48 10.53 -21.13
CA ALA A 79 11.22 10.58 -22.39
C ALA A 79 10.59 9.69 -23.46
N GLU A 80 10.13 8.50 -23.05
CA GLU A 80 9.37 7.57 -23.87
C GLU A 80 8.15 7.08 -23.07
N TYR A 81 7.00 7.71 -23.29
CA TYR A 81 5.78 7.30 -22.61
C TYR A 81 5.24 5.98 -23.17
N ARG A 82 5.09 4.98 -22.30
CA ARG A 82 4.35 3.76 -22.60
C ARG A 82 2.92 3.89 -22.09
N PRO A 83 1.91 3.29 -22.76
CA PRO A 83 0.54 3.32 -22.29
C PRO A 83 0.42 2.92 -20.81
N PHE A 84 -0.20 3.79 -20.02
CA PHE A 84 -0.40 3.65 -18.57
C PHE A 84 0.90 3.63 -17.74
N GLY A 85 2.00 4.15 -18.27
CA GLY A 85 3.28 4.24 -17.54
C GLY A 85 3.16 5.03 -16.24
N ASP A 86 2.27 6.02 -16.20
CA ASP A 86 1.96 6.84 -15.03
C ASP A 86 1.22 6.07 -13.92
N VAL A 87 0.24 5.23 -14.30
CA VAL A 87 -0.43 4.31 -13.37
C VAL A 87 0.59 3.36 -12.76
N VAL A 88 1.41 2.71 -13.59
CA VAL A 88 2.44 1.77 -13.11
C VAL A 88 3.44 2.48 -12.19
N GLY A 89 3.92 3.66 -12.59
CA GLY A 89 4.83 4.48 -11.81
C GLY A 89 4.28 4.84 -10.43
N TYR A 90 3.00 5.19 -10.33
CA TYR A 90 2.35 5.50 -9.05
C TYR A 90 2.30 4.30 -8.11
N PHE A 91 1.88 3.13 -8.60
CA PHE A 91 1.86 1.92 -7.76
C PHE A 91 3.27 1.47 -7.37
N ALA A 92 4.26 1.63 -8.26
CA ALA A 92 5.66 1.34 -7.96
C ALA A 92 6.23 2.27 -6.89
N GLN A 93 5.89 3.55 -6.93
CA GLN A 93 6.20 4.52 -5.88
C GLN A 93 5.59 4.10 -4.53
N VAL A 94 4.32 3.69 -4.50
CA VAL A 94 3.69 3.23 -3.25
C VAL A 94 4.39 1.99 -2.69
N ARG A 95 4.75 1.02 -3.54
CA ARG A 95 5.55 -0.14 -3.15
C ARG A 95 6.90 0.26 -2.57
N THR A 96 7.55 1.25 -3.16
CA THR A 96 8.84 1.77 -2.72
C THR A 96 8.73 2.39 -1.33
N VAL A 97 7.75 3.27 -1.10
CA VAL A 97 7.52 3.87 0.22
C VAL A 97 7.16 2.80 1.25
N PHE A 98 6.28 1.86 0.89
CA PHE A 98 5.89 0.76 1.76
C PHE A 98 7.10 -0.04 2.24
N SER A 99 8.02 -0.36 1.33
CA SER A 99 9.20 -1.17 1.62
C SER A 99 10.24 -0.39 2.44
N ARG A 100 10.48 0.88 2.10
CA ARG A 100 11.48 1.74 2.77
C ARG A 100 11.05 2.15 4.18
N PHE A 101 9.75 2.37 4.39
CA PHE A 101 9.20 2.86 5.65
C PHE A 101 8.34 1.80 6.35
N ASN A 102 8.91 0.62 6.57
CA ASN A 102 8.23 -0.50 7.21
C ASN A 102 7.99 -0.24 8.71
N VAL A 103 6.84 0.36 9.02
CA VAL A 103 6.46 0.72 10.40
C VAL A 103 6.29 -0.49 11.29
N TYR A 104 5.76 -1.61 10.77
CA TYR A 104 5.56 -2.82 11.54
C TYR A 104 6.90 -3.31 12.09
N HIS A 105 7.92 -3.36 11.23
CA HIS A 105 9.25 -3.76 11.62
C HIS A 105 9.87 -2.78 12.64
N ALA A 106 9.70 -1.47 12.46
CA ALA A 106 10.14 -0.47 13.42
C ALA A 106 9.51 -0.65 14.82
N LEU A 107 8.20 -0.90 14.87
CA LEU A 107 7.48 -1.18 16.11
C LEU A 107 7.93 -2.51 16.73
N GLN A 108 8.06 -3.56 15.92
CA GLN A 108 8.49 -4.89 16.36
C GLN A 108 9.88 -4.86 16.99
N GLN A 109 10.83 -4.14 16.41
CA GLN A 109 12.19 -3.97 16.96
C GLN A 109 12.19 -3.33 18.36
N ALA A 110 11.17 -2.53 18.68
CA ALA A 110 10.96 -1.94 20.00
C ALA A 110 10.08 -2.81 20.94
N GLY A 111 9.76 -4.04 20.55
CA GLY A 111 8.86 -4.92 21.32
C GLY A 111 7.37 -4.55 21.23
N ILE A 112 7.01 -3.67 20.31
CA ILE A 112 5.63 -3.23 20.08
C ILE A 112 5.00 -4.10 18.99
N VAL A 113 4.20 -5.08 19.40
CA VAL A 113 3.58 -6.07 18.52
C VAL A 113 2.05 -6.06 18.67
N PRO A 114 1.30 -6.53 17.66
CA PRO A 114 -0.15 -6.58 17.76
C PRO A 114 -0.64 -7.47 18.92
N GLY A 115 -1.73 -7.08 19.56
CA GLY A 115 -2.38 -7.80 20.66
C GLY A 115 -2.32 -7.13 22.03
N SER A 116 -1.73 -5.93 22.14
CA SER A 116 -1.53 -5.25 23.43
C SER A 116 -1.79 -3.74 23.36
N PHE A 117 -1.70 -3.09 24.53
CA PHE A 117 -1.79 -1.64 24.70
C PHE A 117 -0.40 -1.04 24.86
N TYR A 118 -0.16 0.09 24.18
CA TYR A 118 1.12 0.79 24.20
C TYR A 118 0.92 2.28 24.44
N GLY A 119 1.88 2.91 25.10
CA GLY A 119 1.93 4.37 25.16
C GLY A 119 2.14 4.93 23.75
N ARG A 120 1.34 5.93 23.37
CA ARG A 120 1.45 6.60 22.07
C ARG A 120 2.85 7.16 21.85
N SER A 121 3.47 7.77 22.86
CA SER A 121 4.84 8.27 22.79
C SER A 121 5.85 7.16 22.50
N ALA A 122 5.72 5.99 23.14
CA ALA A 122 6.58 4.85 22.88
C ALA A 122 6.46 4.36 21.42
N MET A 123 5.25 4.34 20.87
CA MET A 123 5.04 4.02 19.45
C MET A 123 5.62 5.10 18.52
N GLU A 124 5.50 6.38 18.86
CA GLU A 124 6.08 7.50 18.10
C GLU A 124 7.63 7.44 18.10
N ASP A 125 8.23 7.16 19.25
CA ASP A 125 9.67 7.09 19.43
C ASP A 125 10.29 5.87 18.75
N ALA A 126 9.62 4.72 18.78
CA ALA A 126 10.05 3.53 18.03
C ALA A 126 10.14 3.82 16.52
N VAL A 127 9.11 4.45 15.96
CA VAL A 127 9.09 4.81 14.53
C VAL A 127 10.11 5.89 14.22
N MET A 128 10.27 6.89 15.08
CA MET A 128 11.31 7.90 14.87
C MET A 128 12.71 7.28 14.90
N HIS A 129 12.99 6.42 15.87
CA HIS A 129 14.31 5.85 16.05
C HIS A 129 14.74 5.06 14.81
N ALA A 130 13.84 4.22 14.29
CA ALA A 130 14.12 3.35 13.15
C ALA A 130 14.02 4.06 11.79
N LEU A 131 13.02 4.92 11.59
CA LEU A 131 12.64 5.45 10.28
C LEU A 131 12.87 6.96 10.13
N ARG A 132 13.31 7.65 11.19
CA ARG A 132 13.55 9.10 11.22
C ARG A 132 12.35 9.93 10.76
N ILE A 133 11.15 9.44 11.06
CA ILE A 133 9.88 10.09 10.74
C ILE A 133 8.93 9.96 11.94
N ARG A 134 8.17 11.03 12.23
CA ARG A 134 7.11 10.98 13.25
C ARG A 134 5.77 10.60 12.60
N PRO A 135 5.15 9.47 12.99
CA PRO A 135 3.86 9.06 12.46
C PRO A 135 2.70 9.82 13.10
N GLN A 136 1.63 10.07 12.35
CA GLN A 136 0.35 10.47 12.92
C GLN A 136 -0.57 9.24 13.05
N TYR A 137 -0.99 8.96 14.28
CA TYR A 137 -1.87 7.84 14.59
C TYR A 137 -3.35 8.25 14.60
N ARG A 138 -4.20 7.46 13.94
CA ARG A 138 -5.66 7.54 14.07
C ARG A 138 -6.20 6.30 14.76
N CYS A 139 -7.06 6.54 15.74
CA CYS A 139 -7.75 5.50 16.47
C CYS A 139 -9.26 5.63 16.31
N ARG A 140 -9.94 4.48 16.44
CA ARG A 140 -11.38 4.38 16.68
C ARG A 140 -11.57 3.74 18.06
N ASN A 141 -12.17 4.47 18.99
CA ASN A 141 -12.37 4.01 20.38
C ASN A 141 -11.08 3.50 21.04
N GLY A 142 -9.98 4.24 20.91
CA GLY A 142 -8.65 3.86 21.44
C GLY A 142 -7.95 2.72 20.70
N THR A 143 -8.60 2.08 19.72
CA THR A 143 -8.00 1.04 18.88
C THR A 143 -7.35 1.67 17.65
N LEU A 144 -6.08 1.36 17.42
CA LEU A 144 -5.34 1.80 16.26
C LEU A 144 -6.05 1.37 14.98
N SER A 145 -6.41 2.35 14.16
CA SER A 145 -7.15 2.12 12.93
C SER A 145 -6.41 2.57 11.69
N GLU A 146 -5.58 3.61 11.76
CA GLU A 146 -4.80 4.13 10.63
C GLU A 146 -3.52 4.82 11.12
N LEU A 147 -2.54 4.93 10.24
CA LEU A 147 -1.29 5.66 10.47
C LEU A 147 -0.96 6.48 9.24
N TYR A 148 -0.40 7.67 9.42
CA TYR A 148 -0.01 8.55 8.33
C TYR A 148 1.47 8.88 8.46
N LEU A 149 2.18 8.73 7.35
CA LEU A 149 3.54 9.23 7.18
C LEU A 149 3.50 10.33 6.13
N ARG A 150 4.22 11.42 6.39
CA ARG A 150 4.28 12.57 5.48
C ARG A 150 5.67 12.72 4.91
N PHE A 151 5.71 13.00 3.62
CA PHE A 151 6.96 13.17 2.89
C PHE A 151 6.92 14.44 2.05
N HIS A 152 8.09 15.07 1.93
CA HIS A 152 8.42 15.85 0.75
C HIS A 152 8.93 14.90 -0.33
N VAL A 153 8.64 15.19 -1.59
CA VAL A 153 9.17 14.41 -2.70
C VAL A 153 10.13 15.29 -3.50
N LEU A 154 11.37 14.82 -3.63
CA LEU A 154 12.36 15.37 -4.54
C LEU A 154 12.41 14.47 -5.79
N GLY A 155 12.20 15.07 -6.96
CA GLY A 155 12.06 14.32 -8.21
C GLY A 155 10.87 13.35 -8.18
N THR A 156 11.09 12.09 -8.58
CA THR A 156 10.06 11.05 -8.65
C THR A 156 10.20 9.96 -7.58
N THR A 157 11.34 9.86 -6.89
CA THR A 157 11.65 8.70 -6.03
C THR A 157 12.17 9.05 -4.64
N ASP A 158 12.55 10.30 -4.41
CA ASP A 158 13.20 10.70 -3.16
C ASP A 158 12.17 11.24 -2.17
N TYR A 159 11.63 10.31 -1.37
CA TYR A 159 10.71 10.60 -0.26
C TYR A 159 11.52 11.00 0.98
N LEU A 160 11.50 12.28 1.29
CA LEU A 160 12.15 12.86 2.47
C LEU A 160 11.12 12.94 3.59
N PRO A 161 11.38 12.33 4.77
CA PRO A 161 10.52 12.48 5.94
C PRO A 161 10.20 13.94 6.23
N ALA A 162 8.93 14.21 6.49
CA ALA A 162 8.46 15.53 6.84
C ALA A 162 7.58 15.48 8.08
N GLU A 163 7.50 16.60 8.78
CA GLU A 163 6.59 16.72 9.91
C GLU A 163 5.13 16.60 9.42
N ALA A 164 4.31 15.86 10.17
CA ALA A 164 2.89 15.74 9.89
C ALA A 164 2.13 16.85 10.64
N PRO A 165 1.70 17.94 9.98
CA PRO A 165 0.81 18.90 10.63
C PRO A 165 -0.53 18.19 10.91
N GLY A 166 -0.90 18.12 12.19
CA GLY A 166 -2.23 17.65 12.61
C GLY A 166 -2.20 16.81 13.89
N HIS A 167 -3.36 16.74 14.54
CA HIS A 167 -3.52 16.06 15.82
C HIS A 167 -3.78 14.56 15.65
N HIS A 168 -3.25 13.77 16.58
CA HIS A 168 -3.60 12.37 16.74
C HIS A 168 -5.07 12.27 17.18
N THR A 169 -5.82 11.29 16.66
CA THR A 169 -7.13 10.93 17.28
C THR A 169 -6.97 9.84 18.33
N CYS A 170 -5.76 9.29 18.45
CA CYS A 170 -5.42 8.31 19.47
C CYS A 170 -5.18 8.97 20.84
N PRO A 171 -5.67 8.35 21.94
CA PRO A 171 -5.34 8.81 23.28
C PRO A 171 -3.88 8.49 23.66
N GLY A 172 -3.48 8.82 24.89
CA GLY A 172 -2.13 8.54 25.39
C GLY A 172 -1.74 7.06 25.38
N THR A 173 -2.73 6.16 25.44
CA THR A 173 -2.55 4.70 25.34
C THR A 173 -3.34 4.16 24.17
N ILE A 174 -2.72 3.36 23.32
CA ILE A 174 -3.28 2.84 22.06
C ILE A 174 -3.39 1.33 22.16
N TYR A 175 -4.56 0.78 21.85
CA TYR A 175 -4.68 -0.65 21.56
C TYR A 175 -4.22 -0.94 20.14
N TYR A 176 -3.21 -1.79 19.98
CA TYR A 176 -2.72 -2.25 18.68
C TYR A 176 -3.32 -3.64 18.41
N PRO A 177 -4.42 -3.75 17.65
CA PRO A 177 -5.14 -5.02 17.50
C PRO A 177 -4.35 -5.99 16.61
N PRO A 178 -4.49 -7.32 16.75
CA PRO A 178 -3.97 -8.28 15.78
C PRO A 178 -4.69 -8.20 14.43
N LYS A 179 -4.00 -8.61 13.35
CA LYS A 179 -4.61 -8.76 12.01
C LYS A 179 -5.71 -9.81 12.14
N ARG A 180 -6.96 -9.44 11.85
CA ARG A 180 -8.04 -10.42 11.77
C ARG A 180 -7.79 -11.29 10.54
N THR A 181 -7.48 -12.57 10.73
CA THR A 181 -7.62 -13.55 9.67
C THR A 181 -9.13 -13.76 9.48
N HIS A 182 -9.68 -13.30 8.36
CA HIS A 182 -10.94 -13.88 7.93
C HIS A 182 -10.62 -15.32 7.53
N PRO A 183 -11.21 -16.36 8.17
CA PRO A 183 -11.17 -17.68 7.57
C PRO A 183 -11.79 -17.53 6.17
N LEU A 184 -11.06 -17.93 5.14
CA LEU A 184 -11.69 -18.24 3.86
C LEU A 184 -12.87 -19.18 4.16
N PRO A 185 -14.04 -19.02 3.52
CA PRO A 185 -15.08 -20.03 3.61
C PRO A 185 -14.42 -21.36 3.27
N GLY A 186 -14.32 -22.25 4.26
CA GLY A 186 -13.78 -23.58 4.04
C GLY A 186 -14.57 -24.24 2.91
N PRO A 187 -13.96 -25.15 2.12
CA PRO A 187 -14.70 -25.90 1.13
C PRO A 187 -15.91 -26.51 1.83
N ASN A 188 -17.12 -26.22 1.31
CA ASN A 188 -18.39 -26.69 1.84
C ASN A 188 -18.25 -28.18 2.21
N THR A 189 -18.17 -28.47 3.51
CA THR A 189 -18.30 -29.84 4.00
C THR A 189 -19.70 -30.30 3.63
N PRO A 190 -19.87 -31.30 2.75
CA PRO A 190 -21.18 -31.83 2.46
C PRO A 190 -21.72 -32.50 3.73
N ARG A 191 -22.98 -32.19 4.05
CA ARG A 191 -23.78 -32.87 5.08
C ARG A 191 -23.67 -34.40 4.91
N PRO A 192 -23.55 -35.19 6.00
CA PRO A 192 -23.30 -36.63 5.86
C PRO A 192 -24.53 -37.32 5.27
N ALA A 193 -24.32 -37.96 4.12
CA ALA A 193 -25.27 -38.92 3.56
C ALA A 193 -24.99 -40.31 4.15
N SER A 194 -26.07 -41.00 4.46
CA SER A 194 -26.16 -42.36 4.99
C SER A 194 -25.47 -43.42 4.11
N SER A 195 -24.94 -44.42 4.81
CA SER A 195 -24.13 -45.59 4.43
C SER A 195 -24.59 -46.49 3.26
N ALA A 196 -23.63 -46.93 2.42
CA ALA A 196 -23.27 -48.33 2.02
C ALA A 196 -22.36 -48.34 0.74
N PRO A 197 -21.78 -49.46 0.27
CA PRO A 197 -20.44 -50.03 0.55
C PRO A 197 -19.45 -50.00 -0.67
N PRO A 198 -18.20 -50.50 -0.57
CA PRO A 198 -17.04 -49.95 -1.29
C PRO A 198 -16.62 -50.68 -2.59
N ALA A 199 -15.83 -50.00 -3.44
CA ALA A 199 -15.05 -50.62 -4.51
C ALA A 199 -13.71 -49.89 -4.79
N ASN A 200 -12.62 -50.60 -4.46
CA ASN A 200 -11.27 -50.70 -5.05
C ASN A 200 -10.52 -49.53 -5.74
N ALA A 201 -9.41 -49.16 -5.08
CA ALA A 201 -7.99 -49.32 -5.48
C ALA A 201 -7.31 -48.50 -6.61
N SER A 202 -6.09 -48.03 -6.25
CA SER A 202 -4.90 -47.66 -7.06
C SER A 202 -4.96 -46.34 -7.84
N SER A 203 -3.93 -45.49 -8.01
CA SER A 203 -2.49 -45.48 -7.69
C SER A 203 -1.94 -44.04 -7.89
N SER A 204 -0.94 -43.64 -7.08
CA SER A 204 0.02 -42.54 -7.36
C SER A 204 1.02 -42.94 -8.48
N PRO A 205 1.93 -42.09 -9.03
CA PRO A 205 2.52 -40.88 -8.44
C PRO A 205 2.73 -39.66 -9.36
N ASN A 206 3.16 -38.57 -8.71
CA ASN A 206 3.81 -37.35 -9.22
C ASN A 206 4.93 -37.64 -10.25
N PRO A 207 5.30 -36.67 -11.12
CA PRO A 207 6.50 -35.90 -10.80
C PRO A 207 6.54 -34.42 -11.25
N ALA A 208 7.24 -33.64 -10.41
CA ALA A 208 8.32 -32.67 -10.67
C ALA A 208 8.25 -31.52 -11.71
N ARG A 209 8.61 -30.36 -11.14
CA ARG A 209 9.12 -29.04 -11.62
C ARG A 209 10.12 -29.06 -12.81
N PRO A 210 10.20 -27.95 -13.56
CA PRO A 210 11.39 -27.07 -13.55
C PRO A 210 10.99 -25.57 -13.43
N ALA A 211 11.62 -24.68 -12.65
CA ALA A 211 12.99 -24.14 -12.66
C ALA A 211 13.36 -23.38 -13.95
N ASN A 212 13.23 -22.04 -13.89
CA ASN A 212 13.97 -20.95 -14.55
C ASN A 212 13.03 -19.72 -14.56
N GLY A 213 13.36 -18.52 -14.10
CA GLY A 213 14.64 -17.84 -14.07
C GLY A 213 14.63 -16.74 -15.13
N SER A 214 14.14 -15.54 -14.80
CA SER A 214 14.73 -14.26 -15.24
C SER A 214 13.99 -13.10 -14.57
N ALA A 215 14.72 -12.33 -13.76
CA ALA A 215 14.29 -11.04 -13.26
C ALA A 215 14.53 -10.00 -14.37
N LEU A 216 13.49 -9.28 -14.76
CA LEU A 216 13.61 -8.04 -15.54
C LEU A 216 13.44 -6.87 -14.57
N GLN A 217 14.56 -6.43 -14.00
CA GLN A 217 14.67 -5.10 -13.43
C GLN A 217 15.04 -4.16 -14.57
N ASP A 218 14.04 -3.78 -15.37
CA ASP A 218 14.20 -2.67 -16.30
C ASP A 218 13.88 -1.37 -15.56
N HIS A 219 14.94 -0.63 -15.29
CA HIS A 219 14.91 0.74 -14.81
C HIS A 219 14.07 1.60 -15.77
N MET A 220 12.89 2.05 -15.30
CA MET A 220 12.17 3.16 -15.93
C MET A 220 12.99 4.44 -15.70
N SER A 221 13.89 4.75 -16.63
CA SER A 221 14.69 5.98 -16.59
C SER A 221 13.82 7.19 -16.92
N VAL A 222 13.53 8.00 -15.90
CA VAL A 222 12.98 9.35 -16.07
C VAL A 222 14.14 10.28 -16.43
N ALA A 223 13.98 11.13 -17.44
CA ALA A 223 15.03 12.04 -17.87
C ALA A 223 15.41 13.03 -16.74
N PRO A 224 16.70 13.33 -16.53
CA PRO A 224 17.10 14.33 -15.55
C PRO A 224 16.99 15.70 -16.20
N MET A 225 16.00 16.52 -15.83
CA MET A 225 16.08 17.96 -16.10
C MET A 225 15.47 18.86 -15.02
N ALA A 226 16.29 19.85 -14.69
CA ALA A 226 16.02 21.24 -14.29
C ALA A 226 15.00 21.53 -13.19
N ILE A 227 15.53 22.12 -12.12
CA ILE A 227 14.84 22.68 -10.95
C ILE A 227 13.68 23.60 -11.37
N ALA A 228 12.46 23.22 -11.03
CA ALA A 228 11.38 24.15 -10.68
C ALA A 228 10.29 23.45 -9.85
N SER A 229 9.92 24.13 -8.76
CA SER A 229 8.78 23.89 -7.86
C SER A 229 8.96 22.88 -6.73
N TRP A 230 9.35 23.42 -5.58
CA TRP A 230 9.08 22.86 -4.26
C TRP A 230 7.57 22.86 -3.99
N SER A 231 6.79 21.90 -4.47
CA SER A 231 5.40 21.78 -4.00
C SER A 231 4.73 20.48 -4.42
N SER A 232 5.15 19.38 -3.83
CA SER A 232 4.30 18.19 -3.77
C SER A 232 4.55 17.46 -2.47
N TRP A 233 3.53 17.46 -1.61
CA TRP A 233 3.49 16.54 -0.49
C TRP A 233 2.85 15.27 -0.99
N VAL A 234 3.55 14.16 -0.88
CA VAL A 234 2.90 12.86 -0.88
C VAL A 234 2.64 12.52 0.57
N LEU A 235 1.40 12.71 0.99
CA LEU A 235 0.91 12.17 2.23
C LEU A 235 0.51 10.73 1.95
N VAL A 236 1.36 9.77 2.29
CA VAL A 236 0.98 8.37 2.18
C VAL A 236 -0.09 8.11 3.24
N GLY A 237 -1.35 8.12 2.82
CA GLY A 237 -2.52 8.09 3.69
C GLY A 237 -2.85 6.70 4.21
N ALA A 238 -3.30 6.66 5.46
CA ALA A 238 -3.88 5.52 6.17
C ALA A 238 -3.18 4.16 5.97
N LEU A 239 -1.94 4.08 6.40
CA LEU A 239 -1.05 2.91 6.31
C LEU A 239 -1.43 1.79 7.29
N THR A 240 -2.70 1.38 7.29
CA THR A 240 -3.20 0.20 8.00
C THR A 240 -2.38 -1.06 7.73
N TRP A 241 -1.80 -1.14 6.54
CA TRP A 241 -1.01 -2.27 6.05
C TRP A 241 0.43 -2.27 6.54
N LEU A 242 0.98 -1.09 6.87
CA LEU A 242 2.31 -0.99 7.49
C LEU A 242 2.30 -1.43 8.95
N LEU A 243 1.13 -1.74 9.52
CA LEU A 243 0.98 -2.14 10.92
C LEU A 243 0.92 -3.66 11.09
N TYR A 244 1.18 -4.47 10.05
CA TYR A 244 1.05 -5.91 10.20
C TYR A 244 2.12 -6.66 9.44
N PRO A 245 2.55 -7.83 9.94
CA PRO A 245 3.34 -8.74 9.13
C PRO A 245 2.44 -9.34 8.02
N ASN A 246 3.09 -10.00 7.07
CA ASN A 246 2.40 -10.77 6.04
C ASN A 246 1.59 -11.91 6.61
#